data_AF-A0A2N3FNV4-F1
#
_entry.id   AF-A0A2N3FNV4-F1
#
_cell.length_a   1.000
_cell.length_b   1.000
_cell.length_c   1.000
_cell.angle_alpha   90.00
_cell.angle_beta   90.00
_cell.angle_gamma   90.00
#
_symmetry.space_group_name_H-M   'P 1'
#
loop_
_entity.id
_entity.type
_entity.pdbx_description
1 polymer ?
#
loop_
_entity_poly.entity_id
_entity_poly.type
_entity_poly.pdbx_seq_one_letter_code
_entity_poly.pdbx_strand_id
1 'polypeptide(L)' 'ELDAEVSADIERAGRLGIHAVPTFVFEGTYGISGGQAVEVFAGALDQVWRELHPQPLITIPGSADNQACGVDGCAPVS' A
#
# COMPACT_ATOMS: atom_id res chain seq x y z
N GLU A 1 -5.66 6.58 -28.68
CA GLU A 1 -5.23 5.60 -27.67
C GLU A 1 -4.47 6.31 -26.56
N LEU A 2 -3.32 6.92 -26.85
CA LEU A 2 -2.57 7.75 -25.90
C LEU A 2 -3.42 8.84 -25.21
N ASP A 3 -4.29 9.54 -25.94
CA ASP A 3 -5.15 10.57 -25.35
C ASP A 3 -6.11 10.01 -24.28
N ALA A 4 -6.57 8.77 -24.45
CA ALA A 4 -7.46 8.11 -23.49
C ALA A 4 -6.69 7.70 -22.23
N GLU A 5 -5.46 7.19 -22.38
CA GLU A 5 -4.57 6.86 -21.27
C GLU A 5 -4.20 8.12 -20.46
N VAL A 6 -3.82 9.21 -21.15
CA VAL A 6 -3.52 10.51 -20.52
C VAL A 6 -4.72 11.03 -19.74
N SER A 7 -5.93 10.94 -20.30
CA SER A 7 -7.15 11.37 -19.62
C SER A 7 -7.43 10.52 -18.37
N ALA A 8 -7.28 9.20 -18.47
CA ALA A 8 -7.46 8.28 -17.36
C ALA A 8 -6.46 8.53 -16.21
N ASP A 9 -5.22 8.91 -16.54
CA ASP A 9 -4.20 9.26 -15.56
C ASP A 9 -4.51 10.58 -14.84
N ILE A 10 -4.97 11.60 -15.55
CA ILE A 10 -5.40 12.88 -14.97
C ILE A 10 -6.60 12.67 -14.02
N GLU A 11 -7.59 11.87 -14.44
CA GLU A 11 -8.73 11.55 -13.59
C GLU A 11 -8.30 10.78 -12.33
N ARG A 12 -7.34 9.84 -12.45
CA ARG A 12 -6.77 9.12 -11.31
C ARG A 12 -6.09 10.07 -10.34
N ALA A 13 -5.28 11.00 -10.84
CA ALA A 13 -4.64 12.03 -10.03
C ALA A 13 -5.68 12.88 -9.28
N GLY A 14 -6.77 13.27 -9.96
CA GLY A 14 -7.88 14.01 -9.35
C GLY A 14 -8.58 13.22 -8.23
N ARG A 15 -8.83 11.92 -8.42
CA ARG A 15 -9.41 11.05 -7.37
C ARG A 15 -8.51 10.91 -6.14
N LEU A 16 -7.20 11.03 -6.32
CA LEU A 16 -6.20 11.03 -5.24
C LEU A 16 -5.97 12.42 -4.62
N GLY A 17 -6.68 13.47 -5.07
CA GLY A 17 -6.51 14.84 -4.58
C GLY A 17 -5.22 15.53 -5.04
N ILE A 18 -4.61 15.06 -6.13
CA ILE A 18 -3.34 15.59 -6.64
C ILE A 18 -3.63 16.79 -7.56
N HIS A 19 -3.10 17.96 -7.19
CA HIS A 19 -3.30 19.21 -7.92
C HIS A 19 -2.00 19.88 -8.43
N ALA A 20 -0.84 19.29 -8.12
CA ALA A 20 0.45 19.83 -8.51
C ALA A 20 1.45 18.71 -8.84
N VAL A 21 2.38 19.01 -9.75
CA VAL A 21 3.44 18.10 -10.18
C VAL A 21 4.83 18.67 -9.83
N PRO A 22 5.82 17.81 -9.54
CA PRO A 22 5.69 16.36 -9.40
C PRO A 22 4.96 15.98 -8.10
N THR A 23 4.20 14.89 -8.10
CA THR A 23 3.67 14.25 -6.90
C THR A 23 3.96 12.75 -6.99
N PHE A 24 4.45 12.17 -5.90
CA PHE A 24 4.81 10.76 -5.78
C PHE A 24 3.87 10.11 -4.78
N VAL A 25 3.30 8.95 -5.13
CA VAL A 25 2.39 8.20 -4.26
C VAL A 25 2.97 6.82 -3.98
N PHE A 26 3.03 6.42 -2.72
CA PHE A 26 3.54 5.11 -2.28
C PHE A 26 2.40 4.32 -1.62
N GLU A 27 2.19 3.06 -2.08
CA GLU A 27 1.14 2.15 -1.60
C GLU A 27 -0.27 2.76 -1.57
N GLY A 28 -0.56 3.74 -2.44
CA GLY A 28 -1.84 4.46 -2.45
C GLY A 28 -2.18 5.21 -1.16
N THR A 29 -1.24 5.31 -0.22
CA THR A 29 -1.47 5.80 1.15
C THR A 29 -0.62 7.03 1.45
N TYR A 30 0.64 7.05 0.98
CA TYR A 30 1.58 8.13 1.24
C TYR A 30 1.79 8.99 0.01
N GLY A 31 1.75 10.32 0.17
CA GLY A 31 1.99 11.28 -0.90
C GLY A 31 3.15 12.24 -0.58
N ILE A 32 4.07 12.42 -1.51
CA ILE A 32 5.09 13.49 -1.49
C ILE A 32 4.83 14.42 -2.66
N SER A 33 4.56 15.70 -2.37
CA SER A 33 4.40 16.74 -3.39
C SER A 33 5.65 17.60 -3.54
N GLY A 34 6.03 17.88 -4.78
CA GLY A 34 7.21 18.65 -5.17
C GLY A 34 8.48 17.80 -5.27
N GLY A 35 9.51 18.39 -5.88
CA GLY A 35 10.86 17.81 -5.94
C GLY A 35 11.58 17.95 -4.60
N GLN A 36 11.11 17.20 -3.60
CA GLN A 36 11.66 17.24 -2.24
C GLN A 36 13.12 16.74 -2.18
N ALA A 37 13.77 16.95 -1.04
CA ALA A 37 15.11 16.43 -0.78
C ALA A 37 15.14 14.89 -0.77
N VAL A 38 16.30 14.32 -1.08
CA VAL A 38 16.50 12.86 -1.19
C VAL A 38 16.18 12.15 0.12
N GLU A 39 16.48 12.79 1.25
CA GLU A 39 16.26 12.25 2.59
C GLU A 39 14.77 12.05 2.89
N VAL A 40 13.90 12.92 2.34
CA VAL A 40 12.44 12.80 2.47
C VAL A 40 11.95 11.55 1.73
N PHE A 41 12.46 11.33 0.51
CA PHE A 41 12.13 10.13 -0.25
C PHE A 41 12.66 8.85 0.41
N ALA A 42 13.91 8.87 0.89
CA ALA A 42 14.51 7.73 1.57
C ALA A 42 13.72 7.36 2.83
N GLY A 43 13.32 8.35 3.64
CA GLY A 43 12.50 8.12 4.83
C GLY A 43 11.11 7.55 4.52
N ALA A 44 10.45 8.07 3.49
CA ALA A 44 9.13 7.55 3.07
C ALA A 44 9.22 6.10 2.57
N LEU A 45 10.25 5.77 1.77
CA LEU A 45 10.47 4.40 1.31
C LEU A 45 10.76 3.44 2.47
N ASP A 46 11.61 3.83 3.44
CA ASP A 46 11.88 3.03 4.63
C ASP A 46 10.61 2.80 5.48
N GLN A 47 9.80 3.84 5.64
CA GLN A 47 8.52 3.74 6.35
C GLN A 47 7.58 2.74 5.68
N VAL A 48 7.32 2.93 4.38
CA VAL A 48 6.44 2.04 3.60
C VAL A 48 6.95 0.60 3.66
N TRP A 49 8.27 0.42 3.54
CA TRP A 49 8.88 -0.90 3.60
C TRP A 49 8.60 -1.62 4.93
N ARG A 50 8.79 -0.92 6.06
CA ARG A 50 8.52 -1.48 7.40
C ARG A 50 7.05 -1.83 7.61
N GLU A 51 6.14 -1.07 7.03
CA GLU A 51 4.69 -1.33 7.14
C GLU A 51 4.25 -2.53 6.31
N LEU A 52 4.82 -2.71 5.12
CA LEU A 52 4.54 -3.87 4.27
C LEU A 52 5.23 -5.15 4.75
N HIS A 53 6.28 -5.04 5.57
CA HIS A 53 7.07 -6.16 6.09
C HIS A 53 7.06 -6.18 7.61
N PRO A 54 5.89 -6.37 8.25
CA PRO A 54 5.83 -6.53 9.69
C PRO A 54 6.62 -7.77 10.12
N GLN A 55 7.19 -7.71 11.32
CA GLN A 55 7.86 -8.85 11.93
C GLN A 55 6.91 -10.06 11.94
N PRO A 56 7.41 -11.27 11.61
CA PRO A 56 6.59 -12.47 11.61
C PRO A 56 6.00 -12.69 13.01
N LEU A 57 4.71 -12.97 13.05
CA LEU A 57 4.00 -13.24 14.30
C LEU A 57 4.53 -14.54 14.93
N ILE A 58 4.68 -14.54 16.25
CA ILE A 58 4.96 -15.75 17.02
C ILE A 58 3.65 -16.52 17.17
N THR A 59 3.64 -17.78 16.72
CA THR A 59 2.50 -18.68 16.95
C THR A 59 2.56 -19.24 18.37
N ILE A 60 1.49 -19.05 19.16
CA ILE A 60 1.38 -19.64 20.50
C ILE A 60 0.75 -21.04 20.38
N PRO A 61 1.43 -22.11 20.83
CA PRO A 61 0.86 -23.46 20.82
C PRO A 61 -0.42 -23.51 21.65
N GLY A 62 -1.51 -24.04 21.07
CA GLY A 62 -2.81 -24.18 21.74
C GLY A 62 -3.86 -23.12 21.37
N SER A 63 -3.51 -22.11 20.56
CA SER A 63 -4.47 -21.22 19.92
C SER A 63 -5.04 -21.89 18.65
N ALA A 64 -5.78 -22.98 18.81
CA ALA A 64 -6.39 -23.72 17.70
C ALA A 64 -7.87 -23.36 17.48
N ASP A 65 -8.48 -22.60 18.41
CA ASP A 65 -9.89 -22.22 18.37
C ASP A 65 -10.17 -20.95 17.55
N ASN A 66 -9.14 -20.23 17.13
CA ASN A 66 -9.26 -19.12 16.20
C ASN A 66 -9.40 -19.66 14.77
N GLN A 67 -10.65 -19.67 14.29
CA GLN A 67 -10.98 -19.99 12.90
C GLN A 67 -10.14 -19.11 11.96
N ALA A 68 -9.21 -19.74 11.26
CA ALA A 68 -8.41 -19.13 10.22
C ALA A 68 -8.52 -19.99 8.96
N CYS A 69 -8.50 -19.35 7.79
CA CYS A 69 -8.43 -20.06 6.53
C CYS A 69 -6.99 -20.45 6.26
N GLY A 70 -6.73 -21.76 6.17
CA GLY A 70 -5.43 -22.29 5.79
C GLY A 70 -5.25 -22.34 4.27
N VAL A 71 -4.09 -22.84 3.84
CA VAL A 71 -3.83 -23.15 2.42
C VAL A 71 -4.80 -24.19 1.85
N ASP A 72 -5.34 -25.04 2.73
CA ASP A 72 -6.33 -26.06 2.39
C ASP A 72 -7.77 -25.53 2.35
N GLY A 73 -7.96 -24.21 2.51
CA GLY A 73 -9.25 -23.55 2.58
C GLY A 73 -9.76 -23.39 4.02
N CYS A 74 -10.95 -22.79 4.14
CA CYS A 74 -11.64 -22.65 5.44
C CYS A 74 -12.54 -23.87 5.64
N ALA A 75 -12.54 -24.46 6.84
CA ALA A 75 -13.53 -25.48 7.19
C ALA A 75 -14.94 -24.84 7.17
N PRO A 76 -15.96 -25.48 6.58
CA PRO A 76 -17.31 -24.94 6.58
C PRO A 76 -17.82 -24.83 8.02
N VAL A 77 -18.22 -23.63 8.40
CA VAL A 77 -18.87 -23.37 9.69
C VAL A 77 -20.26 -24.00 9.62
N SER A 78 -20.54 -25.00 10.45
CA SER A 78 -21.88 -25.57 10.64
C SER A 78 -22.62 -24.81 11.74
#